data_AF-A0ABD5LHL3-F1
#
_entry.id   AF-A0ABD5LHL3-F1
#
_cell.length_a   1.000
_cell.length_b   1.000
_cell.length_c   1.000
_cell.angle_alpha   90.00
_cell.angle_beta   90.00
_cell.angle_gamma   90.00
#
_symmetry.space_group_name_H-M   'P 1'
#
loop_
_entity.id
_entity.type
_entity.pdbx_description
1 polymer ?
#
loop_
_entity_poly.entity_id
_entity_poly.type
_entity_poly.pdbx_seq_one_letter_code
_entity_poly.pdbx_strand_id
1 'polypeptide(L)'
;MQIKDVIDIVDATSATLSGSSFDNVNLSGTVFNNVNLAGTRFNDINFSGASFTDSNMSGWSIDDVNFTGLKLSNTNLSGAQITACRMTGMKIDGIPVEDLLAAYKAAQEQA
;
A
#
# COMPACT_ATOMS: atom_id res chain seq x y z
N MET A 1 11.81 -11.51 -6.14
CA MET A 1 11.06 -12.72 -5.70
C MET A 1 9.67 -12.70 -6.33
N GLN A 2 9.06 -13.84 -6.61
CA GLN A 2 7.63 -13.93 -6.95
C GLN A 2 6.92 -14.68 -5.84
N ILE A 3 5.88 -14.07 -5.26
CA ILE A 3 5.02 -14.70 -4.25
C ILE A 3 3.60 -14.78 -4.82
N LYS A 4 3.01 -15.98 -4.75
CA LYS A 4 1.64 -16.26 -5.17
C LYS A 4 0.96 -17.15 -4.13
N ASP A 5 -0.33 -16.94 -3.92
CA ASP A 5 -1.21 -17.83 -3.15
C ASP A 5 -0.77 -18.09 -1.69
N VAL A 6 -0.19 -17.09 -1.02
CA VAL A 6 0.20 -17.18 0.41
C VAL A 6 -0.90 -16.63 1.33
N ILE A 7 -1.24 -17.38 2.39
CA ILE A 7 -2.44 -17.17 3.25
C ILE A 7 -2.09 -16.84 4.72
N ASP A 8 -0.85 -16.46 5.06
CA ASP A 8 -0.47 -16.26 6.47
C ASP A 8 0.28 -14.95 6.76
N ILE A 9 0.36 -14.60 8.05
CA ILE A 9 1.11 -13.42 8.54
C ILE A 9 2.58 -13.60 8.16
N VAL A 10 3.08 -12.74 7.25
CA VAL A 10 4.47 -12.75 6.82
C VAL A 10 5.27 -11.79 7.70
N ASP A 11 6.13 -12.29 8.58
CA ASP A 11 7.14 -11.42 9.21
C ASP A 11 8.23 -11.09 8.17
N ALA A 12 8.19 -9.86 7.67
CA ALA A 12 9.14 -9.33 6.70
C ALA A 12 10.09 -8.28 7.33
N THR A 13 10.25 -8.28 8.66
CA THR A 13 11.07 -7.28 9.36
C THR A 13 12.49 -7.25 8.80
N SER A 14 12.95 -6.06 8.40
CA SER A 14 14.26 -5.84 7.78
C SER A 14 14.52 -6.63 6.47
N ALA A 15 13.47 -7.14 5.82
CA ALA A 15 13.61 -7.84 4.55
C ALA A 15 13.91 -6.87 3.39
N THR A 16 14.66 -7.36 2.40
CA THR A 16 14.80 -6.69 1.10
C THR A 16 13.96 -7.42 0.06
N LEU A 17 12.91 -6.76 -0.38
CA LEU A 17 11.90 -7.26 -1.31
C LEU A 17 11.85 -6.44 -2.61
N SER A 18 12.76 -5.48 -2.79
CA SER A 18 12.81 -4.58 -3.95
C SER A 18 12.71 -5.30 -5.29
N GLY A 19 11.87 -4.79 -6.20
CA GLY A 19 11.62 -5.36 -7.52
C GLY A 19 10.87 -6.70 -7.51
N SER A 20 10.32 -7.12 -6.38
CA SER A 20 9.51 -8.35 -6.30
C SER A 20 8.12 -8.16 -6.89
N SER A 21 7.42 -9.27 -7.10
CA SER A 21 6.02 -9.28 -7.53
C SER A 21 5.21 -10.15 -6.58
N PHE A 22 4.08 -9.63 -6.14
CA PHE A 22 3.09 -10.32 -5.34
C PHE A 22 1.78 -10.32 -6.12
N ASP A 23 1.15 -11.50 -6.20
CA ASP A 23 -0.05 -11.71 -7.00
C ASP A 23 -0.99 -12.64 -6.24
N ASN A 24 -2.22 -12.20 -5.96
CA ASN A 24 -3.22 -12.95 -5.20
C ASN A 24 -2.70 -13.40 -3.81
N VAL A 25 -2.37 -12.43 -2.94
CA VAL A 25 -1.77 -12.69 -1.63
C VAL A 25 -2.54 -11.97 -0.52
N ASN A 26 -2.79 -12.69 0.58
CA ASN A 26 -3.34 -12.09 1.78
C ASN A 26 -2.22 -11.66 2.74
N LEU A 27 -2.05 -10.35 2.92
CA LEU A 27 -1.09 -9.73 3.84
C LEU A 27 -1.82 -8.88 4.90
N SER A 28 -3.07 -9.23 5.20
CA SER A 28 -3.89 -8.49 6.18
C SER A 28 -3.30 -8.58 7.59
N GLY A 29 -3.30 -7.46 8.31
CA GLY A 29 -2.74 -7.36 9.65
C GLY A 29 -1.21 -7.50 9.75
N THR A 30 -0.51 -7.73 8.63
CA THR A 30 0.93 -7.91 8.61
C THR A 30 1.67 -6.63 8.98
N VAL A 31 2.76 -6.78 9.73
CA VAL A 31 3.64 -5.68 10.15
C VAL A 31 4.93 -5.70 9.33
N PHE A 32 5.20 -4.61 8.61
CA PHE A 32 6.40 -4.39 7.83
C PHE A 32 7.22 -3.29 8.51
N ASN A 33 8.31 -3.67 9.17
CA ASN A 33 9.21 -2.72 9.82
C ASN A 33 10.57 -2.71 9.12
N ASN A 34 11.04 -1.52 8.74
CA ASN A 34 12.35 -1.33 8.11
C ASN A 34 12.54 -2.16 6.82
N VAL A 35 11.51 -2.24 5.97
CA VAL A 35 11.52 -3.11 4.78
C VAL A 35 11.85 -2.30 3.53
N ASN A 36 12.74 -2.82 2.68
CA ASN A 36 12.96 -2.25 1.36
C ASN A 36 12.07 -2.94 0.32
N LEU A 37 11.04 -2.24 -0.14
CA LEU A 37 10.09 -2.70 -1.14
C LEU A 37 10.20 -1.89 -2.45
N ALA A 38 11.25 -1.10 -2.66
CA ALA A 38 11.36 -0.24 -3.85
C ALA A 38 11.09 -0.98 -5.17
N GLY A 39 10.24 -0.41 -6.03
CA GLY A 39 9.89 -0.98 -7.34
C GLY A 39 9.10 -2.29 -7.30
N THR A 40 8.56 -2.69 -6.15
CA THR A 40 7.74 -3.91 -6.02
C THR A 40 6.38 -3.70 -6.69
N ARG A 41 5.85 -4.78 -7.28
CA ARG A 41 4.50 -4.83 -7.85
C ARG A 41 3.57 -5.66 -6.98
N PHE A 42 2.38 -5.11 -6.72
CA PHE A 42 1.31 -5.76 -5.97
C PHE A 42 0.05 -5.80 -6.84
N ASN A 43 -0.44 -6.99 -7.13
CA ASN A 43 -1.68 -7.24 -7.87
C ASN A 43 -2.60 -8.14 -7.04
N ASP A 44 -3.85 -7.76 -6.86
CA ASP A 44 -4.84 -8.53 -6.08
C ASP A 44 -4.32 -8.88 -4.68
N ILE A 45 -4.11 -7.85 -3.85
CA ILE A 45 -3.48 -7.99 -2.53
C ILE A 45 -4.39 -7.47 -1.45
N ASN A 46 -4.49 -8.24 -0.36
CA ASN A 46 -5.16 -7.78 0.83
C ASN A 46 -4.17 -7.20 1.85
N PHE A 47 -4.12 -5.87 1.98
CA PHE A 47 -3.36 -5.17 3.03
C PHE A 47 -4.25 -4.65 4.17
N SER A 48 -5.46 -5.17 4.33
CA SER A 48 -6.37 -4.64 5.35
C SER A 48 -5.75 -4.71 6.75
N GLY A 49 -5.71 -3.58 7.46
CA GLY A 49 -5.13 -3.48 8.80
C GLY A 49 -3.61 -3.67 8.89
N ALA A 50 -2.91 -3.82 7.76
CA ALA A 50 -1.45 -3.91 7.74
C ALA A 50 -0.80 -2.60 8.21
N SER A 51 0.45 -2.68 8.67
CA SER A 51 1.23 -1.50 9.04
C SER A 51 2.63 -1.52 8.46
N PHE A 52 3.04 -0.40 7.88
CA PHE A 52 4.41 -0.18 7.39
C PHE A 52 5.07 0.93 8.19
N THR A 53 6.23 0.63 8.77
CA THR A 53 7.05 1.59 9.51
C THR A 53 8.46 1.60 8.95
N ASP A 54 9.05 2.78 8.77
CA ASP A 54 10.44 2.98 8.32
C ASP A 54 10.77 2.25 7.00
N SER A 55 9.79 2.12 6.11
CA SER A 55 9.90 1.26 4.92
C SER A 55 10.05 2.08 3.63
N ASN A 56 10.84 1.56 2.69
CA ASN A 56 11.00 2.16 1.37
C ASN A 56 10.03 1.53 0.36
N MET A 57 9.04 2.30 -0.09
CA MET A 57 8.01 1.88 -1.03
C MET A 57 8.09 2.69 -2.34
N SER A 58 9.26 3.28 -2.63
CA SER A 58 9.45 4.13 -3.80
C SER A 58 9.22 3.37 -5.10
N GLY A 59 8.48 3.96 -6.04
CA GLY A 59 8.16 3.35 -7.33
C GLY A 59 7.26 2.12 -7.23
N TRP A 60 6.48 2.00 -6.17
CA TRP A 60 5.46 0.95 -6.06
C TRP A 60 4.41 1.07 -7.15
N SER A 61 4.09 -0.09 -7.74
CA SER A 61 2.96 -0.25 -8.65
C SER A 61 1.95 -1.16 -7.98
N ILE A 62 0.75 -0.63 -7.76
CA ILE A 62 -0.27 -1.29 -6.96
C ILE A 62 -1.58 -1.26 -7.71
N ASP A 63 -2.12 -2.45 -7.97
CA ASP A 63 -3.38 -2.65 -8.68
C ASP A 63 -4.26 -3.66 -7.96
N ASP A 64 -5.56 -3.36 -7.89
CA ASP A 64 -6.56 -4.16 -7.19
C ASP A 64 -6.16 -4.54 -5.75
N VAL A 65 -5.85 -3.53 -4.93
CA VAL A 65 -5.41 -3.75 -3.55
C VAL A 65 -6.39 -3.21 -2.54
N ASN A 66 -6.58 -3.98 -1.48
CA ASN A 66 -7.38 -3.58 -0.33
C ASN A 66 -6.51 -2.90 0.74
N PHE A 67 -6.65 -1.58 0.87
CA PHE A 67 -5.97 -0.74 1.86
C PHE A 67 -6.80 -0.41 3.10
N THR A 68 -7.89 -1.14 3.33
CA THR A 68 -8.80 -0.82 4.45
C THR A 68 -8.07 -0.81 5.79
N GLY A 69 -8.00 0.35 6.44
CA GLY A 69 -7.31 0.50 7.73
C GLY A 69 -5.77 0.34 7.67
N LEU A 70 -5.16 0.41 6.48
CA LEU A 70 -3.72 0.44 6.31
C LEU A 70 -3.10 1.61 7.09
N LYS A 71 -1.97 1.36 7.76
CA LYS A 71 -1.18 2.39 8.44
C LYS A 71 0.20 2.50 7.80
N LEU A 72 0.57 3.71 7.42
CA LEU A 72 1.90 4.05 6.90
C LEU A 72 2.53 5.07 7.82
N SER A 73 3.74 4.79 8.32
CA SER A 73 4.50 5.70 9.18
C SER A 73 5.95 5.75 8.75
N ASN A 74 6.47 6.96 8.54
CA ASN A 74 7.85 7.18 8.07
C ASN A 74 8.21 6.33 6.83
N THR A 75 7.29 6.24 5.87
CA THR A 75 7.47 5.45 4.64
C THR A 75 7.77 6.35 3.44
N ASN A 76 8.65 5.91 2.55
CA ASN A 76 8.88 6.60 1.28
C ASN A 76 7.90 6.10 0.20
N LEU A 77 6.91 6.92 -0.17
CA LEU A 77 5.94 6.64 -1.25
C LEU A 77 6.29 7.34 -2.58
N SER A 78 7.51 7.86 -2.74
CA SER A 78 7.88 8.62 -3.94
C SER A 78 7.65 7.79 -5.21
N GLY A 79 6.88 8.34 -6.16
CA GLY A 79 6.55 7.65 -7.41
C GLY A 79 5.59 6.46 -7.27
N ALA A 80 4.94 6.27 -6.11
CA ALA A 80 3.90 5.26 -5.96
C ALA A 80 2.67 5.60 -6.80
N GLN A 81 2.08 4.58 -7.42
CA GLN A 81 0.80 4.68 -8.13
C GLN A 81 -0.21 3.74 -7.47
N ILE A 82 -1.40 4.28 -7.17
CA ILE A 82 -2.51 3.55 -6.56
C ILE A 82 -3.68 3.59 -7.53
N THR A 83 -4.01 2.45 -8.16
CA THR A 83 -5.09 2.33 -9.13
C THR A 83 -6.04 1.20 -8.74
N ALA A 84 -7.34 1.40 -9.00
CA ALA A 84 -8.37 0.38 -8.75
C ALA A 84 -8.41 -0.21 -7.32
N CYS A 85 -7.90 0.52 -6.32
CA CYS A 85 -7.78 0.03 -4.95
C CYS A 85 -8.99 0.39 -4.08
N ARG A 86 -9.26 -0.44 -3.06
CA ARG A 86 -10.22 -0.11 -2.00
C ARG A 86 -9.50 0.69 -0.91
N MET A 87 -9.85 1.98 -0.76
CA MET A 87 -9.13 2.94 0.10
C MET A 87 -9.90 3.37 1.37
N THR A 88 -11.00 2.69 1.72
CA THR A 88 -11.82 3.06 2.88
C THR A 88 -11.01 3.12 4.18
N GLY A 89 -11.07 4.24 4.87
CA GLY A 89 -10.33 4.46 6.12
C GLY A 89 -8.83 4.76 5.96
N MET A 90 -8.30 4.78 4.72
CA MET A 90 -6.93 5.23 4.44
C MET A 90 -6.81 6.74 4.70
N LYS A 91 -5.66 7.16 5.26
CA LYS A 91 -5.37 8.56 5.56
C LYS A 91 -4.00 8.98 5.05
N ILE A 92 -3.88 10.21 4.54
CA ILE A 92 -2.62 10.87 4.22
C ILE A 92 -2.54 12.12 5.10
N ASP A 93 -1.46 12.25 5.88
CA ASP A 93 -1.29 13.31 6.89
C ASP A 93 -2.50 13.48 7.82
N GLY A 94 -3.13 12.34 8.17
CA GLY A 94 -4.31 12.29 9.02
C GLY A 94 -5.63 12.60 8.33
N ILE A 95 -5.61 13.02 7.06
CA ILE A 95 -6.80 13.37 6.25
C ILE A 95 -7.29 12.12 5.51
N PRO A 96 -8.58 11.75 5.60
CA PRO A 96 -9.14 10.65 4.82
C PRO A 96 -8.93 10.83 3.32
N VAL A 97 -8.48 9.78 2.63
CA VAL A 97 -8.28 9.82 1.16
C VAL A 97 -9.59 10.08 0.43
N GLU A 98 -10.72 9.59 0.97
CA GLU A 98 -12.06 9.87 0.44
C GLU A 98 -12.36 11.37 0.42
N ASP A 99 -11.98 12.11 1.47
CA ASP A 99 -12.15 13.56 1.56
C ASP A 99 -11.21 14.30 0.59
N LEU A 100 -9.95 13.86 0.47
CA LEU A 100 -8.99 14.43 -0.48
C LEU A 100 -9.49 14.31 -1.93
N LEU A 101 -10.01 13.14 -2.30
CA LEU A 101 -10.54 12.89 -3.64
C LEU A 101 -11.85 13.63 -3.90
N ALA A 102 -12.72 13.74 -2.89
CA ALA A 102 -13.94 14.54 -2.98
C ALA A 102 -13.61 16.03 -3.19
N ALA A 103 -12.66 16.57 -2.43
CA ALA A 103 -12.20 17.95 -2.57
C ALA A 103 -11.60 18.21 -3.97
N TYR A 104 -10.80 17.29 -4.50
CA TYR A 104 -10.26 17.40 -5.85
C TYR A 104 -11.36 17.44 -6.92
N LYS A 105 -12.34 16.53 -6.85
CA LYS A 105 -13.47 16.48 -7.81
C LYS A 105 -14.29 17.76 -7.77
N ALA A 106 -14.64 18.24 -6.58
CA ALA A 106 -15.39 19.48 -6.40
C ALA A 106 -14.66 20.70 -7.00
N ALA A 107 -13.32 20.74 -6.92
CA ALA A 107 -12.52 21.80 -7.52
C ALA A 107 -12.49 21.76 -9.05
N GLN A 108 -12.63 20.57 -9.67
CA GLN A 108 -12.71 20.44 -11.13
C GLN A 108 -14.08 20.86 -11.68
N GLU A 109 -15.16 20.66 -10.93
CA GLU A 109 -16.53 21.05 -11.35
C GLU A 109 -16.77 22.57 -11.30
N GLN A 110 -15.90 23.32 -10.63
CA GLN A 110 -15.97 24.78 -10.50
C GLN A 110 -15.08 25.54 -11.49
N ALA A 111 -14.35 24.82 -12.36
CA ALA A 111 -13.43 25.37 -13.37
C ALA A 111 -14.02 25.29 -14.78
#